data_AF-A0A382EMW8-F1
#
_entry.id   AF-A0A382EMW8-F1
#
_cell.length_a   1.000
_cell.length_b   1.000
_cell.length_c   1.000
_cell.angle_alpha   90.00
_cell.angle_beta   90.00
_cell.angle_gamma   90.00
#
_symmetry.space_group_name_H-M   'P 1'
#
loop_
_entity.id
_entity.type
_entity.pdbx_description
1 polymer ?
#
loop_
_entity_poly.entity_id
_entity_poly.type
_entity_poly.pdbx_seq_one_letter_code
_entity_poly.pdbx_strand_id
1 'polypeptide(L)' 'MLGAIRKKSKGWVAYLIVGLITVPFALFGIQEYMGGSSNSAVASVDGEDISLNYYYQKLNT' A
#
# COMPACT_ATOMS: atom_id res chain seq x y z
N MET A 1 -35.15 -19.87 18.72
CA MET A 1 -34.86 -19.38 17.35
C MET A 1 -34.05 -18.08 17.32
N LEU A 2 -34.04 -17.25 18.38
CA LEU A 2 -33.18 -16.05 18.48
C LEU A 2 -31.67 -16.33 18.69
N GLY A 3 -31.32 -17.50 19.27
CA GLY A 3 -29.92 -17.88 19.54
C GLY A 3 -29.09 -18.26 18.30
N ALA A 4 -29.73 -18.69 17.21
CA ALA A 4 -29.03 -19.09 15.98
C ALA A 4 -28.43 -17.88 15.23
N ILE A 5 -29.13 -16.75 15.25
CA ILE A 5 -28.67 -15.48 14.67
C ILE A 5 -27.48 -14.93 15.47
N ARG A 6 -27.54 -14.99 16.81
CA ARG A 6 -26.41 -14.59 17.68
C ARG A 6 -25.13 -15.40 17.45
N LYS A 7 -25.26 -16.68 17.08
CA LYS A 7 -24.12 -17.59 16.85
C LYS A 7 -23.44 -17.35 15.48
N LYS A 8 -24.20 -17.02 14.43
CA LYS A 8 -23.65 -16.69 13.09
C LYS A 8 -22.95 -15.32 13.03
N SER A 9 -23.41 -14.36 13.83
CA SER A 9 -22.93 -12.98 13.81
C SER A 9 -21.52 -12.78 14.39
N LYS A 10 -20.97 -13.76 15.12
CA LYS A 10 -19.70 -13.62 15.85
C LYS A 10 -18.52 -14.41 15.30
N GLY A 11 -18.72 -15.33 14.35
CA GLY A 11 -17.70 -16.34 14.03
C GLY A 11 -16.99 -16.15 12.70
N TRP A 12 -17.74 -16.22 11.60
CA TRP A 12 -17.17 -16.38 10.26
C TRP A 12 -17.44 -15.19 9.33
N VAL A 13 -18.57 -14.51 9.50
CA VAL A 13 -18.93 -13.33 8.68
C VAL A 13 -17.94 -12.18 8.88
N ALA A 14 -17.40 -12.01 10.08
CA ALA A 14 -16.37 -11.01 10.36
C ALA A 14 -15.10 -11.24 9.52
N TYR A 15 -14.62 -12.49 9.44
CA TYR A 15 -13.47 -12.82 8.59
C TYR A 15 -13.76 -12.68 7.10
N LEU A 16 -15.00 -12.92 6.67
CA LEU A 16 -15.42 -12.68 5.28
C LEU A 16 -15.32 -11.19 4.92
N ILE A 17 -15.81 -10.30 5.80
CA ILE A 17 -15.71 -8.84 5.59
C ILE A 17 -14.25 -8.39 5.62
N VAL A 18 -13.47 -8.84 6.60
CA VAL A 18 -12.03 -8.52 6.68
C VAL A 18 -11.31 -9.00 5.43
N GLY A 19 -11.55 -10.24 4.99
CA GLY A 19 -10.96 -10.78 3.76
C GLY A 19 -11.35 -9.97 2.53
N LEU A 20 -12.62 -9.58 2.41
CA LEU A 20 -13.12 -8.80 1.27
C LEU A 20 -12.51 -7.39 1.19
N ILE A 21 -12.12 -6.79 2.31
CA ILE A 21 -11.40 -5.51 2.35
C ILE A 21 -9.89 -5.71 2.14
N THR A 22 -9.31 -6.73 2.77
CA THR A 22 -7.88 -7.01 2.70
C THR A 22 -7.44 -7.46 1.30
N VAL A 23 -8.26 -8.23 0.56
CA VAL A 23 -7.92 -8.71 -0.79
C VAL A 23 -7.65 -7.59 -1.79
N PRO A 24 -8.55 -6.60 -2.02
CA PRO A 24 -8.26 -5.51 -2.95
C PRO A 24 -7.08 -4.66 -2.48
N PHE A 25 -6.94 -4.45 -1.16
CA PHE A 25 -5.80 -3.71 -0.62
C PHE A 25 -4.48 -4.43 -0.85
N ALA A 26 -4.46 -5.77 -0.76
CA ALA A 26 -3.29 -6.57 -1.04
C ALA A 26 -2.91 -6.58 -2.53
N LEU A 27 -3.92 -6.68 -3.41
CA LEU A 27 -3.68 -6.74 -4.87
C LEU A 27 -3.28 -5.39 -5.48
N PHE A 28 -3.88 -4.30 -5.00
CA PHE A 28 -3.69 -2.96 -5.60
C PHE A 28 -2.90 -2.01 -4.70
N GLY A 29 -3.05 -2.10 -3.38
CA GLY A 29 -2.46 -1.14 -2.43
C GLY A 29 -1.02 -1.46 -2.03
N ILE A 30 -0.61 -2.73 -1.98
CA ILE A 30 0.76 -3.10 -1.57
C ILE A 30 1.83 -2.48 -2.47
N GLN A 31 1.53 -2.26 -3.75
CA GLN A 31 2.45 -1.63 -4.70
C GLN A 31 2.79 -0.18 -4.31
N GLU A 32 1.90 0.53 -3.63
CA GLU A 32 2.13 1.90 -3.16
C GLU A 32 3.10 1.92 -1.96
N TYR A 33 3.02 0.91 -1.09
CA TYR A 33 3.95 0.73 0.04
C TYR A 33 5.30 0.16 -0.38
N MET A 34 5.32 -0.80 -1.31
CA MET A 34 6.56 -1.43 -1.82
C MET A 34 7.27 -0.58 -2.88
N GLY A 35 6.51 0.20 -3.66
CA GLY A 35 7.02 1.09 -4.71
C GLY A 35 7.45 2.47 -4.23
N GLY A 36 7.29 2.76 -2.93
CA GLY A 36 7.60 4.06 -2.33
C GLY A 36 9.07 4.49 -2.36
N SER A 37 9.99 3.72 -2.95
CA SER A 37 11.38 4.16 -3.13
C SER A 37 12.09 3.36 -4.22
N SER A 38 11.96 3.79 -5.46
CA SER A 38 12.95 3.42 -6.49
C SER A 38 13.38 4.61 -7.34
N ASN A 39 12.47 5.56 -7.59
CA ASN A 39 12.74 6.73 -8.43
C ASN A 39 11.95 7.96 -7.96
N SER A 40 11.89 8.23 -6.65
CA SER A 40 11.28 9.47 -6.18
C SER A 40 12.13 10.64 -6.67
N ALA A 41 11.57 11.46 -7.57
CA ALA A 41 12.22 12.66 -8.06
C ALA A 41 12.28 13.67 -6.92
N VAL A 42 13.49 14.11 -6.55
CA VAL A 42 13.70 15.09 -5.47
C VAL A 42 13.52 16.53 -5.94
N ALA A 43 13.70 16.75 -7.25
CA ALA A 43 13.48 18.02 -7.92
C ALA A 43 13.31 17.77 -9.43
N SER A 44 12.66 18.70 -10.12
CA SER A 44 12.62 18.75 -11.59
C SER A 44 13.30 20.05 -12.02
N VAL A 45 14.27 19.99 -12.93
CA VAL A 45 15.05 21.13 -13.40
C VAL A 45 15.02 21.13 -14.92
N ASP A 46 14.60 22.24 -15.53
CA ASP A 46 14.47 22.37 -17.00
C ASP A 46 13.64 21.24 -17.67
N GLY A 47 12.72 20.63 -16.92
CA GLY A 47 11.89 19.52 -17.38
C GLY A 47 12.54 18.13 -17.27
N GLU A 48 13.73 18.04 -16.70
CA GLU A 48 14.40 16.78 -16.35
C GLU A 48 14.23 16.47 -14.85
N ASP A 49 13.71 15.27 -14.56
CA ASP A 49 13.51 14.82 -13.18
C ASP A 49 14.80 14.28 -12.57
N ILE A 50 15.23 14.88 -11.46
CA ILE A 50 16.42 14.47 -10.72
C ILE A 50 16.01 13.41 -9.69
N SER A 51 16.50 12.19 -9.86
CA SER A 51 16.28 11.11 -8.90
C SER A 51 17.12 11.28 -7.63
N LEU A 52 16.59 10.77 -6.52
CA LEU A 52 17.26 10.76 -5.21
C LEU A 52 18.67 10.12 -5.25
N ASN A 53 18.84 9.03 -6.03
CA ASN A 53 20.14 8.38 -6.20
C ASN A 53 21.15 9.28 -6.91
N TYR A 54 20.73 9.98 -7.97
CA TYR A 54 21.58 10.92 -8.69
C TYR A 54 22.07 12.05 -7.78
N TYR A 55 21.17 12.58 -6.95
CA TYR A 55 21.50 13.61 -5.97
C TYR A 55 22.57 13.14 -4.96
N TYR A 56 22.39 11.96 -4.35
CA TYR A 56 23.37 11.43 -3.40
C TYR A 56 24.72 11.11 -4.03
N GLN A 57 24.73 10.62 -5.27
CA GLN A 57 25.97 10.37 -6.00
C GLN A 57 26.78 11.66 -6.23
N LYS A 58 26.10 12.77 -6.51
CA LYS A 58 26.71 14.09 -6.71
C LYS A 58 27.13 14.77 -5.41
N LEU A 59 26.45 14.53 -4.30
CA LEU A 59 26.84 15.08 -2.99
C LEU A 59 28.12 14.46 -2.41
N ASN A 60 28.38 13.18 -2.71
CA ASN A 60 29.48 12.41 -2.11
C ASN A 60 30.74 12.36 -3.00
N THR A 61 30.83 13.26 -3.98
CA THR A 61 31.99 13.54 -4.84
C THR A 61 32.41 14.99 -4.62
#